data_AF-A0A0B4VRU0-F1
#
_entry.id   AF-A0A0B4VRU0-F1
#
_cell.length_a   1.000
_cell.length_b   1.000
_cell.length_c   1.000
_cell.angle_alpha   90.00
_cell.angle_beta   90.00
_cell.angle_gamma   90.00
#
_symmetry.space_group_name_H-M   'P 1'
#
loop_
_entity.id
_entity.type
_entity.pdbx_description
1 polymer ?
#
loop_
_entity_poly.entity_id
_entity_poly.type
_entity_poly.pdbx_seq_one_letter_code
_entity_poly.pdbx_strand_id
1 'polypeptide(L)'
;KALYDREPVARAVFDRCDAVFREERGCSLLDVMFGRSDTADLDDAEWMQPAIYALGCALTALWESVGVRPAVVVGHSLGEIAAA
;
A
#
# COMPACT_ATOMS: atom_id res chain seq x y z
N LYS A 1 -4.36 -9.33 -2.77
CA LYS A 1 -4.87 -9.91 -1.49
C LYS A 1 -3.90 -10.91 -0.84
N ALA A 2 -3.35 -11.90 -1.55
CA ALA A 2 -2.48 -12.93 -0.97
C ALA A 2 -1.34 -12.41 -0.06
N LEU A 3 -0.69 -11.30 -0.45
CA LEU A 3 0.35 -10.64 0.35
C LEU A 3 -0.19 -10.18 1.72
N TYR A 4 -1.35 -9.51 1.74
CA TYR A 4 -2.04 -9.11 2.96
C TYR A 4 -2.41 -10.32 3.82
N ASP A 5 -2.88 -11.41 3.20
CA ASP A 5 -3.36 -12.58 3.93
C ASP A 5 -2.24 -13.43 4.54
N ARG A 6 -1.05 -13.47 3.92
CA ARG A 6 0.00 -14.43 4.28
C ARG A 6 1.23 -13.83 4.92
N GLU A 7 1.56 -12.58 4.62
CA GLU A 7 2.80 -11.96 5.07
C GLU A 7 2.52 -10.93 6.18
N PRO A 8 2.84 -11.22 7.46
CA PRO A 8 2.53 -10.32 8.57
C PRO A 8 3.17 -8.94 8.44
N VAL A 9 4.38 -8.86 7.87
CA VAL A 9 5.10 -7.61 7.65
C VAL A 9 4.38 -6.73 6.64
N ALA A 10 3.96 -7.32 5.52
CA ALA A 10 3.20 -6.61 4.50
C ALA A 10 1.82 -6.19 5.01
N ARG A 11 1.14 -7.09 5.74
CA ARG A 11 -0.15 -6.79 6.40
C ARG A 11 -0.04 -5.55 7.29
N ALA A 12 0.98 -5.48 8.14
CA ALA A 12 1.18 -4.34 9.03
C ALA A 12 1.37 -3.02 8.28
N VAL A 13 2.00 -3.04 7.10
CA VAL A 13 2.11 -1.84 6.24
C VAL A 13 0.74 -1.44 5.71
N PHE A 14 -0.02 -2.38 5.14
CA PHE A 14 -1.36 -2.10 4.63
C PHE A 14 -2.31 -1.59 5.71
N ASP A 15 -2.28 -2.19 6.91
CA ASP A 15 -3.12 -1.77 8.03
C ASP A 15 -2.78 -0.34 8.48
N ARG A 16 -1.49 0.05 8.45
CA ARG A 16 -1.09 1.44 8.74
C ARG A 16 -1.60 2.42 7.68
N CYS A 17 -1.47 2.07 6.40
CA CYS A 17 -1.99 2.92 5.32
C CYS A 17 -3.52 3.06 5.39
N ASP A 18 -4.22 1.97 5.69
CA ASP A 18 -5.68 1.99 5.88
C ASP A 18 -6.10 2.86 7.07
N ALA A 19 -5.38 2.76 8.19
CA ALA A 19 -5.65 3.58 9.37
C ALA A 19 -5.57 5.08 9.07
N VAL A 20 -4.53 5.52 8.34
CA VAL A 20 -4.38 6.91 7.91
C VAL A 20 -5.54 7.34 7.00
N PHE A 21 -5.96 6.48 6.07
CA PHE A 21 -7.12 6.77 5.22
C PHE A 21 -8.42 6.90 6.00
N ARG A 22 -8.63 6.05 7.01
CA ARG A 22 -9.80 6.11 7.88
C ARG A 22 -9.81 7.40 8.70
N GLU A 23 -8.65 7.84 9.18
CA GLU A 23 -8.51 9.08 9.95
C GLU A 23 -8.74 10.32 9.09
N GLU A 24 -8.08 10.41 7.92
CA GLU A 24 -8.08 11.61 7.08
C GLU A 24 -9.31 11.73 6.17
N ARG A 25 -9.86 10.60 5.72
CA ARG A 25 -10.94 10.57 4.71
C ARG A 25 -12.20 9.84 5.16
N GLY A 26 -12.20 9.21 6.33
CA GLY A 26 -13.37 8.49 6.86
C GLY A 26 -13.71 7.20 6.12
N CYS A 27 -12.81 6.69 5.29
CA CYS A 27 -13.03 5.54 4.41
C CYS A 27 -11.83 4.56 4.46
N SER A 28 -12.04 3.32 4.04
CA SER A 28 -11.02 2.27 4.08
C SER A 28 -10.38 2.08 2.71
N LEU A 29 -9.07 2.32 2.63
CA LEU A 29 -8.28 2.01 1.45
C LEU A 29 -8.30 0.50 1.16
N LEU A 30 -8.25 -0.34 2.19
CA LEU A 30 -8.30 -1.80 2.03
C LEU A 30 -9.63 -2.30 1.46
N ASP A 31 -10.75 -1.64 1.78
CA ASP A 31 -12.04 -1.99 1.19
C ASP A 31 -12.04 -1.71 -0.31
N VAL A 32 -11.46 -0.59 -0.76
CA VAL A 32 -11.31 -0.30 -2.19
C VAL A 32 -10.35 -1.28 -2.86
N MET A 33 -9.17 -1.50 -2.28
CA MET A 33 -8.15 -2.42 -2.83
C MET A 33 -8.63 -3.87 -2.95
N PHE A 34 -9.59 -4.30 -2.12
CA PHE A 34 -10.13 -5.65 -2.14
C PHE A 34 -11.52 -5.75 -2.77
N GLY A 35 -12.01 -4.69 -3.43
CA GLY A 35 -13.31 -4.69 -4.12
C GLY A 35 -14.50 -4.88 -3.17
N ARG A 36 -14.39 -4.36 -1.95
CA ARG A 36 -15.44 -4.36 -0.92
C ARG A 36 -16.15 -3.00 -0.79
N SER A 37 -15.72 -2.01 -1.54
CA SER A 37 -16.37 -0.70 -1.61
C SER A 37 -17.36 -0.66 -2.77
N ASP A 38 -18.58 -0.21 -2.51
CA ASP A 38 -19.61 -0.04 -3.53
C ASP A 38 -19.55 1.35 -4.20
N THR A 39 -18.84 2.30 -3.59
CA THR A 39 -18.85 3.72 -3.99
C THR A 39 -17.50 4.26 -4.45
N ALA A 40 -16.45 3.44 -4.42
CA ALA A 40 -15.11 3.84 -4.81
C ALA A 40 -14.47 2.76 -5.68
N ASP A 41 -13.88 3.19 -6.79
CA ASP A 41 -13.22 2.33 -7.76
C ASP A 41 -11.70 2.42 -7.60
N LEU A 42 -11.01 1.28 -7.68
CA LEU A 42 -9.56 1.23 -7.66
C LEU A 42 -8.95 1.81 -8.95
N ASP A 43 -9.71 1.83 -10.05
CA ASP A 43 -9.28 2.42 -11.32
C ASP A 43 -9.26 3.96 -11.29
N ASP A 44 -9.91 4.58 -10.30
CA ASP A 44 -9.81 6.01 -10.07
C ASP A 44 -8.42 6.37 -9.54
N ALA A 45 -7.80 7.39 -10.13
CA ALA A 45 -6.45 7.82 -9.76
C ALA A 45 -6.29 8.17 -8.26
N GLU A 46 -7.37 8.67 -7.63
CA GLU A 46 -7.42 8.98 -6.19
C GLU A 46 -7.19 7.74 -5.31
N TRP A 47 -7.58 6.55 -5.77
CA TRP A 47 -7.45 5.29 -5.04
C TRP A 47 -6.29 4.44 -5.55
N MET A 48 -6.05 4.45 -6.86
CA MET A 48 -4.95 3.74 -7.49
C MET A 48 -3.59 4.19 -6.92
N GLN A 49 -3.39 5.49 -6.77
CA GLN A 49 -2.12 6.06 -6.31
C GLN A 49 -1.76 5.62 -4.88
N PRO A 50 -2.62 5.82 -3.86
CA PRO A 50 -2.38 5.29 -2.52
C PRO A 50 -2.24 3.77 -2.46
N ALA A 51 -2.98 3.03 -3.27
CA ALA A 51 -2.88 1.58 -3.32
C ALA A 51 -1.51 1.11 -3.83
N ILE A 52 -0.99 1.76 -4.89
CA ILE A 52 0.36 1.50 -5.41
C ILE A 52 1.42 1.86 -4.36
N TYR A 53 1.26 3.00 -3.68
CA TYR A 53 2.16 3.39 -2.59
C TYR A 53 2.20 2.33 -1.47
N ALA A 54 1.02 1.94 -0.95
CA ALA A 54 0.92 0.95 0.11
C ALA A 54 1.53 -0.40 -0.30
N LEU A 55 1.31 -0.82 -1.55
CA LEU A 55 1.93 -2.03 -2.11
C LEU A 55 3.45 -1.91 -2.18
N GLY A 56 3.98 -0.78 -2.65
CA GLY A 56 5.42 -0.51 -2.71
C GLY A 56 6.06 -0.61 -1.33
N CYS A 57 5.53 0.10 -0.33
CA CYS A 57 6.02 0.02 1.05
C CYS A 57 5.91 -1.40 1.62
N ALA A 58 4.84 -2.13 1.32
CA ALA A 58 4.66 -3.50 1.79
C ALA A 58 5.71 -4.46 1.21
N LEU A 59 6.04 -4.30 -0.07
CA LEU A 59 7.10 -5.08 -0.73
C LEU A 59 8.48 -4.70 -0.20
N THR A 60 8.77 -3.41 0.01
CA THR A 60 10.03 -2.95 0.61
C THR A 60 10.21 -3.55 2.00
N ALA A 61 9.19 -3.46 2.86
CA ALA A 61 9.26 -4.04 4.20
C ALA A 61 9.44 -5.57 4.16
N LEU A 62 8.82 -6.26 3.20
CA LEU A 62 9.01 -7.69 3.01
C LEU A 62 10.47 -8.02 2.63
N TRP A 63 11.05 -7.29 1.67
CA TRP A 63 12.45 -7.45 1.28
C TRP A 63 13.41 -7.22 2.45
N GLU A 64 13.18 -6.17 3.24
CA GLU A 64 13.97 -5.89 4.42
C GLU A 64 13.88 -7.01 5.47
N SER A 65 12.69 -7.61 5.63
CA SER A 65 12.46 -8.71 6.58
C SER A 65 13.26 -9.97 6.24
N VAL A 66 13.65 -10.16 4.97
CA VAL A 66 14.49 -11.27 4.51
C VAL A 66 15.95 -10.85 4.29
N GLY A 67 16.34 -9.66 4.79
CA GLY A 67 17.72 -9.17 4.77
C GLY A 67 18.15 -8.48 3.48
N VAL A 68 17.24 -8.26 2.53
CA VAL A 68 17.51 -7.51 1.31
C VAL A 68 17.20 -6.04 1.55
N ARG A 69 18.24 -5.20 1.58
CA ARG A 69 18.10 -3.74 1.70
C ARG A 69 18.34 -3.09 0.35
N PRO A 70 17.35 -2.39 -0.24
CA PRO A 70 17.57 -1.70 -1.50
C PRO A 70 18.61 -0.59 -1.32
N ALA A 71 19.71 -0.69 -2.07
CA ALA A 71 20.78 0.30 -2.04
C ALA A 71 20.44 1.57 -2.87
N VAL A 72 19.50 1.44 -3.80
CA VAL A 72 18.92 2.53 -4.60
C VAL A 72 17.44 2.20 -4.80
N VAL A 73 16.57 3.19 -4.62
CA VAL A 73 15.16 3.08 -4.95
C VAL A 73 14.88 4.05 -6.10
N VAL A 74 14.28 3.55 -7.18
CA VAL A 74 13.89 4.37 -8.34
C VAL A 74 12.39 4.27 -8.48
N GLY A 75 11.73 5.41 -8.32
CA GLY A 75 10.31 5.57 -8.54
C GLY A 75 10.04 6.26 -9.87
N HIS A 76 9.00 5.81 -10.60
CA HIS A 76 8.47 6.60 -11.70
C HIS A 76 7.22 7.34 -11.20
N SER A 77 7.22 8.67 -11.28
CA SER A 77 6.12 9.51 -10.78
C SER A 77 5.86 9.25 -9.29
N LEU A 78 4.67 8.79 -8.87
CA LEU A 78 4.34 8.53 -7.47
C LEU A 78 5.26 7.51 -6.77
N GLY A 79 5.97 6.68 -7.55
CA GLY A 79 6.97 5.76 -7.01
C GLY A 79 8.11 6.46 -6.25
N GLU A 80 8.36 7.76 -6.48
CA GLU A 80 9.36 8.52 -5.70
C GLU A 80 8.94 8.69 -4.23
N ILE A 81 7.63 8.79 -3.94
CA ILE A 81 7.14 8.93 -2.56
C ILE A 81 7.29 7.61 -1.79
N ALA A 82 7.17 6.46 -2.47
CA ALA A 82 7.44 5.14 -1.89
C ALA A 82 8.94 4.84 -1.74
N ALA A 83 9.80 5.64 -2.39
CA ALA A 83 11.24 5.49 -2.44
C ALA A 83 12.01 6.34 -1.42
N ALA A 84 11.42 7.44 -0.97
CA ALA A 84 11.93 8.34 0.05
C ALA A 84 11.65 7.80 1.47
#